data_AF-A0ABD1IMZ1-F1
#
_entry.id   AF-A0ABD1IMZ1-F1
#
_cell.length_a   1.000
_cell.length_b   1.000
_cell.length_c   1.000
_cell.angle_alpha   90.00
_cell.angle_beta   90.00
_cell.angle_gamma   90.00
#
_symmetry.space_group_name_H-M   'P 1'
#
loop_
_entity.id
_entity.type
_entity.pdbx_description
1 polymer ?
#
loop_
_entity_poly.entity_id
_entity_poly.type
_entity_poly.pdbx_seq_one_letter_code
_entity_poly.pdbx_strand_id
1 'polypeptide(L)'
;MAEQEEYYYGVEEDDESFIFHGQPYLFEPEYSEAELRECDERAVRERRRADEAATAADLATTQPRTAGSWWCTCRCCEVMPTEVENFCCREWELLDTDTPDTGCLVTTKQFSSLIDKAVLETFFRKPVPEGPDGRLSTKQCRLVAYRVVLEWGLKGERLGRGQRRVLPSCVVTAIRKEYPSPSGRYHGFQEAEEVFRIM
;
A
#
# COMPACT_ATOMS: atom_id res chain seq x y z
N MET A 1 -49.05 53.70 18.00
CA MET A 1 -48.35 54.46 16.95
C MET A 1 -47.06 53.70 16.70
N ALA A 2 -47.14 52.49 16.13
CA ALA A 2 -47.27 52.22 14.70
C ALA A 2 -45.95 52.53 13.98
N GLU A 3 -45.07 51.55 13.87
CA GLU A 3 -44.09 51.48 12.79
C GLU A 3 -44.10 50.05 12.24
N GLN A 4 -44.76 49.94 11.09
CA GLN A 4 -44.62 48.85 10.14
C GLN A 4 -43.29 49.11 9.41
N GLU A 5 -42.34 48.18 9.49
CA GLU A 5 -41.19 48.16 8.57
C GLU A 5 -41.60 47.37 7.33
N GLU A 6 -42.04 48.11 6.31
CA GLU A 6 -42.33 47.62 4.97
C GLU A 6 -41.16 47.97 4.04
N TYR A 7 -40.43 46.93 3.66
CA TYR A 7 -39.83 46.64 2.34
C TYR A 7 -39.92 47.73 1.24
N TYR A 8 -38.78 48.08 0.60
CA TYR A 8 -38.54 48.02 -0.88
C TYR A 8 -37.55 49.09 -1.45
N TYR A 9 -36.48 48.56 -2.06
CA TYR A 9 -35.63 48.98 -3.21
C TYR A 9 -34.61 50.12 -3.17
N GLY A 10 -33.41 49.76 -3.65
CA GLY A 10 -32.45 50.61 -4.33
C GLY A 10 -31.20 49.81 -4.70
N VAL A 11 -31.19 49.16 -5.86
CA VAL A 11 -29.95 48.66 -6.49
C VAL A 11 -29.28 49.89 -7.08
N GLU A 12 -28.12 50.28 -6.55
CA GLU A 12 -27.20 51.16 -7.27
C GLU A 12 -25.90 50.37 -7.49
N GLU A 13 -25.76 49.88 -8.71
CA GLU A 13 -24.48 49.52 -9.31
C GLU A 13 -23.66 50.79 -9.42
N ASP A 14 -22.56 50.91 -8.68
CA ASP A 14 -21.48 51.82 -9.06
C ASP A 14 -20.14 51.08 -8.95
N ASP A 15 -19.68 50.74 -10.14
CA ASP A 15 -18.48 50.02 -10.53
C ASP A 15 -17.30 51.00 -10.52
N GLU A 16 -16.83 51.42 -9.34
CA GLU A 16 -15.58 52.20 -9.22
C GLU A 16 -14.39 51.25 -8.97
N SER A 17 -13.83 50.79 -10.09
CA SER A 17 -12.45 50.32 -10.32
C SER A 17 -11.57 50.14 -9.06
N PHE A 18 -11.47 48.91 -8.57
CA PHE A 18 -10.35 48.53 -7.70
C PHE A 18 -9.07 48.45 -8.55
N ILE A 19 -8.32 49.55 -8.63
CA ILE A 19 -6.99 49.57 -9.25
C ILE A 19 -6.00 48.98 -8.24
N PHE A 20 -5.67 47.70 -8.42
CA PHE A 20 -4.62 47.04 -7.64
C PHE A 20 -3.24 47.59 -8.03
N HIS A 21 -2.72 48.51 -7.23
CA HIS A 21 -1.33 48.96 -7.31
C HIS A 21 -0.38 47.98 -6.61
N GLY A 22 -0.40 46.72 -7.02
CA GLY A 22 0.59 45.73 -6.57
C GLY A 22 1.94 46.04 -7.20
N GLN A 23 2.80 46.74 -6.48
CA GLN A 23 4.22 46.76 -6.85
C GLN A 23 4.84 45.42 -6.43
N PRO A 24 5.46 44.67 -7.36
CA PRO A 24 6.26 43.50 -7.01
C PRO A 24 7.29 43.90 -5.95
N TYR A 25 7.59 43.00 -5.01
CA TYR A 25 8.54 43.24 -3.93
C TYR A 25 9.93 43.51 -4.53
N LEU A 26 10.24 44.78 -4.75
CA LEU A 26 11.49 45.27 -5.35
C LEU A 26 12.63 45.12 -4.34
N PHE A 27 13.11 43.88 -4.18
CA PHE A 27 14.51 43.61 -3.83
C PHE A 27 14.87 42.16 -4.21
N GLU A 28 14.62 41.76 -5.44
CA GLU A 28 15.36 40.64 -6.02
C GLU A 28 16.71 41.22 -6.49
N PRO A 29 17.85 40.76 -5.93
CA PRO A 29 19.15 41.17 -6.44
C PRO A 29 19.23 40.87 -7.93
N GLU A 30 19.51 41.88 -8.75
CA GLU A 30 19.79 41.68 -10.17
C GLU A 30 21.15 41.02 -10.29
N TYR A 31 21.14 39.69 -10.41
CA TYR A 31 22.35 38.93 -10.73
C TYR A 31 22.78 39.24 -12.15
N SER A 32 24.06 39.53 -12.34
CA SER A 32 24.64 39.60 -13.68
C SER A 32 24.45 38.27 -14.42
N GLU A 33 24.46 38.30 -15.76
CA GLU A 33 24.40 37.07 -16.56
C GLU A 33 25.50 36.06 -16.20
N ALA A 34 26.66 36.55 -15.74
CA ALA A 34 27.75 35.70 -15.27
C ALA A 34 27.39 34.98 -13.96
N GLU A 35 26.80 35.69 -12.99
CA GLU A 35 26.36 35.12 -11.71
C GLU A 35 25.21 34.12 -11.89
N LEU A 36 24.29 34.38 -12.81
CA LEU A 36 23.22 33.44 -13.17
C LEU A 36 23.78 32.13 -13.73
N ARG A 37 24.75 32.20 -14.65
CA ARG A 37 25.42 31.01 -15.20
C ARG A 37 26.15 30.21 -14.13
N GLU A 38 26.83 30.87 -13.19
CA GLU A 38 27.51 30.20 -12.08
C GLU A 38 26.52 29.48 -11.15
N CYS A 39 25.37 30.10 -10.86
CA CYS A 39 24.30 29.48 -10.08
C CYS A 39 23.72 28.25 -10.79
N ASP A 40 23.43 28.33 -12.08
CA ASP A 40 22.93 27.19 -12.87
C ASP A 40 23.93 26.04 -12.90
N GLU A 41 25.21 26.33 -13.14
CA GLU A 41 26.27 25.32 -13.10
C GLU A 41 26.41 24.67 -11.72
N ARG A 42 26.27 25.45 -10.64
CA ARG A 42 26.27 24.93 -9.28
C ARG A 42 25.08 24.00 -9.04
N ALA A 43 23.86 24.41 -9.43
CA ALA A 43 22.66 23.60 -9.29
C ALA A 43 22.75 22.28 -10.08
N VAL A 44 23.32 22.31 -11.29
CA VAL A 44 23.56 21.09 -12.09
C VAL A 44 24.57 20.16 -11.40
N ARG A 45 25.67 20.70 -10.85
CA ARG A 45 26.66 19.90 -10.10
C ARG A 45 26.06 19.29 -8.83
N GLU A 46 25.23 20.04 -8.10
CA GLU A 46 24.55 19.57 -6.90
C GLU A 46 23.52 18.48 -7.22
N ARG A 47 22.72 18.65 -8.26
CA ARG A 47 21.80 17.61 -8.74
C ARG A 47 22.55 16.34 -9.12
N ARG A 48 23.65 16.47 -9.89
CA ARG A 48 24.47 15.31 -10.28
C ARG A 48 25.05 14.57 -9.05
N ARG A 49 25.52 15.31 -8.05
CA ARG A 49 26.01 14.72 -6.79
C ARG A 49 24.89 14.02 -6.01
N ALA A 50 23.67 14.56 -6.01
CA ALA A 50 22.52 13.92 -5.38
C ALA A 50 22.14 12.62 -6.10
N ASP A 51 22.15 12.61 -7.43
CA ASP A 51 21.90 11.41 -8.25
C ASP A 51 23.00 10.35 -8.05
N GLU A 52 24.27 10.76 -8.02
CA GLU A 52 25.43 9.90 -7.72
C GLU A 52 25.37 9.34 -6.28
N ALA A 53 24.94 10.14 -5.29
CA ALA A 53 24.77 9.69 -3.92
C ALA A 53 23.58 8.73 -3.75
N ALA A 54 22.47 8.99 -4.45
CA ALA A 54 21.30 8.12 -4.47
C ALA A 54 21.64 6.75 -5.07
N THR A 55 22.34 6.73 -6.21
CA THR A 55 22.80 5.49 -6.86
C THR A 55 23.83 4.72 -6.02
N ALA A 56 24.76 5.41 -5.35
CA ALA A 56 25.72 4.77 -4.44
C ALA A 56 25.06 4.20 -3.17
N ALA A 57 24.04 4.86 -2.62
CA ALA A 57 23.28 4.37 -1.49
C ALA A 57 22.46 3.11 -1.84
N ASP A 58 21.89 3.09 -3.04
CA ASP A 58 21.14 1.94 -3.58
C ASP A 58 22.04 0.71 -3.77
N LEU A 59 23.28 0.92 -4.23
CA LEU A 59 24.29 -0.14 -4.36
C LEU A 59 24.89 -0.61 -3.02
N ALA A 60 24.97 0.28 -2.02
CA ALA A 60 25.58 -0.01 -0.73
C ALA A 60 24.65 -0.77 0.23
N THR A 61 23.35 -0.84 -0.07
CA THR A 61 22.34 -1.48 0.80
C THR A 61 21.46 -2.43 0.01
N THR A 62 21.95 -3.60 -0.37
CA THR A 62 21.04 -4.64 -0.92
C THR A 62 21.49 -6.03 -0.52
N GLN A 63 21.50 -6.29 0.79
CA GLN A 63 21.34 -7.68 1.21
C GLN A 63 19.92 -8.10 0.81
N PRO A 64 19.76 -9.11 -0.07
CA PRO A 64 18.43 -9.51 -0.53
C PRO A 64 17.60 -9.97 0.68
N ARG A 65 16.31 -9.63 0.70
CA ARG A 65 15.44 -10.00 1.83
C ARG A 65 15.26 -11.51 1.98
N THR A 66 15.64 -12.28 0.97
CA THR A 66 15.72 -13.75 1.00
C THR A 66 16.89 -14.28 1.83
N ALA A 67 17.88 -13.45 2.20
CA ALA A 67 19.04 -13.88 2.98
C ALA A 67 18.83 -13.86 4.51
N GLY A 68 17.69 -13.34 5.00
CA GLY A 68 17.42 -13.29 6.42
C GLY A 68 16.13 -12.56 6.76
N SER A 69 15.81 -12.45 8.05
CA SER A 69 14.58 -11.83 8.55
C SER A 69 14.79 -10.44 9.15
N TRP A 70 15.81 -9.70 8.71
CA TRP A 70 16.17 -8.38 9.25
C TRP A 70 15.09 -7.31 9.01
N TRP A 71 14.26 -7.50 7.98
CA TRP A 71 13.10 -6.66 7.64
C TRP A 71 11.89 -6.93 8.55
N CYS A 72 11.89 -8.00 9.34
CA CYS A 72 10.76 -8.36 10.19
C CYS A 72 10.74 -7.54 11.49
N THR A 73 9.69 -6.75 11.68
CA THR A 73 9.44 -5.97 12.91
C THR A 73 8.34 -6.55 13.80
N CYS A 74 7.50 -7.45 13.28
CA CYS A 74 6.43 -8.10 14.05
C CYS A 74 6.85 -9.37 14.78
N ARG A 75 8.07 -9.87 14.54
CA ARG A 75 8.68 -11.10 15.10
C ARG A 75 7.99 -12.43 14.73
N CYS A 76 7.04 -12.42 13.80
CA CYS A 76 6.34 -13.63 13.35
C CYS A 76 6.58 -13.98 11.87
N CYS A 77 7.34 -13.17 11.13
CA CYS A 77 7.62 -13.45 9.72
C CYS A 77 8.71 -14.51 9.56
N GLU A 78 8.60 -15.31 8.51
CA GLU A 78 9.60 -16.29 8.07
C GLU A 78 10.15 -15.90 6.69
N VAL A 79 11.36 -16.34 6.35
CA VAL A 79 11.92 -16.06 5.02
C VAL A 79 11.15 -16.84 3.96
N MET A 80 10.70 -16.13 2.93
CA MET A 80 9.92 -16.64 1.81
C MET A 80 10.80 -16.83 0.56
N PRO A 81 10.43 -17.74 -0.37
CA PRO A 81 11.25 -18.03 -1.54
C PRO A 81 11.42 -16.85 -2.52
N THR A 82 10.41 -15.96 -2.61
CA THR A 82 10.46 -14.79 -3.49
C THR A 82 10.69 -13.51 -2.68
N GLU A 83 11.45 -12.57 -3.22
CA GLU A 83 11.77 -11.32 -2.53
C GLU A 83 10.51 -10.49 -2.22
N VAL A 84 9.56 -10.47 -3.14
CA VAL A 84 8.28 -9.76 -2.98
C VAL A 84 7.42 -10.29 -1.83
N GLU A 85 7.59 -11.56 -1.42
CA GLU A 85 6.90 -12.15 -0.27
C GLU A 85 7.59 -11.86 1.07
N ASN A 86 8.82 -11.32 1.05
CA ASN A 86 9.61 -11.02 2.25
C ASN A 86 9.35 -9.60 2.77
N PHE A 87 8.12 -9.33 3.22
CA PHE A 87 7.78 -8.07 3.89
C PHE A 87 6.92 -8.29 5.14
N CYS A 88 7.06 -7.37 6.10
CA CYS A 88 6.39 -7.46 7.39
C CYS A 88 4.94 -6.99 7.29
N CYS A 89 4.04 -7.53 8.14
CA CYS A 89 2.67 -7.02 8.22
C CYS A 89 2.60 -5.55 8.66
N ARG A 90 3.65 -4.99 9.27
CA ARG A 90 3.72 -3.57 9.62
C ARG A 90 4.07 -2.67 8.42
N GLU A 91 4.67 -3.24 7.37
CA GLU A 91 4.88 -2.55 6.09
C GLU A 91 3.65 -2.71 5.16
N TRP A 92 2.59 -3.37 5.64
CA TRP A 92 1.44 -3.65 4.81
C TRP A 92 0.53 -2.43 4.74
N GLU A 93 0.64 -1.67 3.64
CA GLU A 93 -0.11 -0.43 3.35
C GLU A 93 -1.63 -0.57 3.49
N LEU A 94 -2.16 -1.79 3.44
CA LEU A 94 -3.59 -2.08 3.59
C LEU A 94 -4.07 -2.07 5.05
N LEU A 95 -3.16 -2.02 6.02
CA LEU A 95 -3.49 -1.85 7.43
C LEU A 95 -3.34 -0.40 7.86
N ASP A 96 -4.32 0.12 8.59
CA ASP A 96 -4.17 1.41 9.28
C ASP A 96 -3.29 1.18 10.51
N THR A 97 -1.97 1.31 10.33
CA THR A 97 -0.99 1.14 11.41
C THR A 97 -0.72 2.44 12.15
N ASP A 98 -1.73 3.29 12.36
CA ASP A 98 -1.59 4.54 13.12
C ASP A 98 -1.34 4.32 14.62
N THR A 99 -1.31 3.05 15.06
CA THR A 99 -0.99 2.65 16.42
C THR A 99 0.33 1.87 16.45
N PRO A 100 1.44 2.47 16.93
CA PRO A 100 2.77 1.83 16.91
C PRO A 100 2.87 0.59 17.82
N ASP A 101 2.00 0.48 18.84
CA ASP A 101 2.01 -0.61 19.82
C ASP A 101 1.20 -1.85 19.41
N THR A 102 0.63 -1.86 18.21
CA THR A 102 -0.12 -3.03 17.74
C THR A 102 0.85 -4.17 17.43
N GLY A 103 0.63 -5.34 18.03
CA GLY A 103 1.44 -6.55 17.80
C GLY A 103 1.38 -7.08 16.36
N CYS A 104 1.83 -8.33 16.14
CA CYS A 104 1.68 -8.96 14.83
C CYS A 104 0.18 -9.12 14.46
N LEU A 105 -0.17 -8.87 13.19
CA LEU A 105 -1.52 -9.08 12.67
C LEU A 105 -2.06 -10.48 13.00
N VAL A 106 -1.21 -11.50 12.88
CA VAL A 106 -1.57 -12.90 13.11
C VAL A 106 -2.01 -13.17 14.55
N THR A 107 -1.53 -12.38 15.52
CA THR A 107 -1.88 -12.52 16.94
C THR A 107 -3.27 -11.93 17.24
N THR A 108 -3.85 -11.17 16.32
CA THR A 108 -5.16 -10.54 16.53
C THR A 108 -6.29 -11.56 16.40
N LYS A 109 -7.34 -11.39 17.22
CA LYS A 109 -8.55 -12.23 17.13
C LYS A 109 -9.25 -12.09 15.76
N GLN A 110 -9.20 -10.90 15.16
CA GLN A 110 -9.78 -10.63 13.84
C GLN A 110 -9.16 -11.55 12.80
N PHE A 111 -7.83 -11.69 12.80
CA PHE A 111 -7.13 -12.60 11.89
C PHE A 111 -7.60 -14.05 12.06
N SER A 112 -7.63 -14.57 13.29
CA SER A 112 -8.09 -15.95 13.54
C SER A 112 -9.53 -16.18 13.10
N SER A 113 -10.41 -15.18 13.25
CA SER A 113 -11.80 -15.29 12.81
C SER A 113 -11.94 -15.25 11.29
N LEU A 114 -11.10 -14.49 10.58
CA LEU A 114 -11.13 -14.41 9.11
C LEU A 114 -10.71 -15.74 8.45
N ILE A 115 -9.75 -16.44 9.05
CA ILE A 115 -9.26 -17.71 8.52
C ILE A 115 -9.99 -18.92 9.09
N ASP A 116 -11.04 -18.73 9.91
CA ASP A 116 -11.82 -19.84 10.45
C ASP A 116 -12.53 -20.61 9.33
N LYS A 117 -12.55 -21.94 9.44
CA LYS A 117 -13.07 -22.80 8.37
C LYS A 117 -14.54 -22.51 8.02
N ALA A 118 -15.39 -22.24 9.02
CA ALA A 118 -16.80 -21.95 8.77
C ALA A 118 -16.96 -20.62 8.04
N VAL A 119 -16.12 -19.63 8.35
CA VAL A 119 -16.08 -18.36 7.63
C VAL A 119 -15.65 -18.60 6.18
N LEU A 120 -14.54 -19.31 5.95
CA LEU A 120 -14.03 -19.60 4.60
C LEU A 120 -15.05 -20.33 3.72
N GLU A 121 -15.85 -21.23 4.29
CA GLU A 121 -16.94 -21.90 3.58
C GLU A 121 -17.97 -20.92 3.02
N THR A 122 -18.30 -19.84 3.75
CA THR A 122 -19.22 -18.81 3.25
C THR A 122 -18.64 -17.94 2.13
N PHE A 123 -17.31 -17.78 2.10
CA PHE A 123 -16.61 -17.00 1.08
C PHE A 123 -16.25 -17.80 -0.18
N PHE A 124 -16.46 -19.12 -0.21
CA PHE A 124 -16.12 -19.94 -1.36
C PHE A 124 -17.04 -19.68 -2.55
N ARG A 125 -16.47 -19.23 -3.68
CA ARG A 125 -17.22 -18.83 -4.89
C ARG A 125 -17.19 -19.87 -6.02
N LYS A 126 -16.52 -21.01 -5.85
CA LYS A 126 -16.43 -22.05 -6.88
C LYS A 126 -17.62 -23.01 -6.77
N PRO A 127 -18.00 -23.68 -7.87
CA PRO A 127 -19.22 -24.49 -7.89
C PRO A 127 -19.12 -25.76 -7.05
N VAL A 128 -17.93 -26.36 -6.90
CA VAL A 128 -17.78 -27.67 -6.25
C VAL A 128 -16.60 -27.68 -5.26
N PRO A 129 -16.87 -27.91 -3.97
CA PRO A 129 -15.85 -28.25 -2.98
C PRO A 129 -15.19 -29.61 -3.29
N GLU A 130 -13.87 -29.71 -3.11
CA GLU A 130 -13.05 -30.89 -3.40
C GLU A 130 -12.75 -31.72 -2.15
N GLY A 131 -13.23 -31.30 -0.98
CA GLY A 131 -13.01 -32.00 0.28
C GLY A 131 -14.06 -33.08 0.56
N PRO A 132 -13.86 -33.87 1.63
CA PRO A 132 -14.82 -34.87 2.05
C PRO A 132 -16.16 -34.22 2.43
N ASP A 133 -17.25 -34.96 2.25
CA ASP A 133 -18.61 -34.56 2.63
C ASP A 133 -19.10 -33.25 1.99
N GLY A 134 -18.57 -32.92 0.80
CA GLY A 134 -18.90 -31.67 0.11
C GLY A 134 -18.35 -30.44 0.81
N ARG A 135 -17.37 -30.59 1.72
CA ARG A 135 -16.68 -29.47 2.36
C ARG A 135 -15.45 -29.04 1.57
N LEU A 136 -14.90 -27.89 1.95
CA LEU A 136 -13.65 -27.42 1.36
C LEU A 136 -12.49 -28.36 1.69
N SER A 137 -11.68 -28.67 0.68
CA SER A 137 -10.38 -29.31 0.89
C SER A 137 -9.41 -28.35 1.58
N THR A 138 -8.37 -28.86 2.25
CA THR A 138 -7.34 -28.01 2.88
C THR A 138 -6.70 -27.04 1.90
N LYS A 139 -6.50 -27.47 0.64
CA LYS A 139 -6.01 -26.61 -0.44
C LYS A 139 -6.99 -25.48 -0.75
N GLN A 140 -8.29 -25.80 -0.82
CA GLN A 140 -9.34 -24.80 -1.05
C GLN A 140 -9.43 -23.82 0.13
N CYS A 141 -9.42 -24.29 1.38
CA CYS A 141 -9.37 -23.42 2.56
C CYS A 141 -8.19 -22.45 2.48
N ARG A 142 -6.97 -22.95 2.22
CA ARG A 142 -5.77 -22.10 2.07
C ARG A 142 -5.94 -21.02 1.00
N LEU A 143 -6.44 -21.38 -0.19
CA LEU A 143 -6.63 -20.43 -1.29
C LEU A 143 -7.71 -19.40 -0.99
N VAL A 144 -8.80 -19.81 -0.32
CA VAL A 144 -9.85 -18.88 0.12
C VAL A 144 -9.33 -17.96 1.21
N ALA A 145 -8.55 -18.47 2.18
CA ALA A 145 -7.98 -17.68 3.26
C ALA A 145 -7.07 -16.57 2.73
N TYR A 146 -6.21 -16.86 1.74
CA TYR A 146 -5.41 -15.81 1.09
C TYR A 146 -6.29 -14.70 0.49
N ARG A 147 -7.36 -15.08 -0.20
CA ARG A 147 -8.27 -14.11 -0.80
C ARG A 147 -9.02 -13.31 0.27
N VAL A 148 -9.58 -13.95 1.29
CA VAL A 148 -10.38 -13.30 2.33
C VAL A 148 -9.55 -12.30 3.12
N VAL A 149 -8.33 -12.66 3.51
CA VAL A 149 -7.43 -11.73 4.23
C VAL A 149 -7.05 -10.53 3.36
N LEU A 150 -6.80 -10.76 2.07
CA LEU A 150 -6.52 -9.67 1.14
C LEU A 150 -7.76 -8.77 0.93
N GLU A 151 -8.93 -9.36 0.67
CA GLU A 151 -10.22 -8.65 0.53
C GLU A 151 -10.54 -7.82 1.79
N TRP A 152 -10.24 -8.34 2.98
CA TRP A 152 -10.38 -7.62 4.23
C TRP A 152 -9.44 -6.40 4.32
N GLY A 153 -8.16 -6.56 4.00
CA GLY A 153 -7.20 -5.44 4.02
C GLY A 153 -7.56 -4.31 3.05
N LEU A 154 -8.17 -4.64 1.92
CA LEU A 154 -8.58 -3.65 0.91
C LEU A 154 -9.76 -2.77 1.33
N LYS A 155 -10.49 -3.13 2.39
CA LYS A 155 -11.62 -2.35 2.90
C LYS A 155 -12.65 -1.97 1.82
N GLY A 156 -12.88 -2.86 0.85
CA GLY A 156 -13.83 -2.66 -0.25
C GLY A 156 -13.24 -2.08 -1.54
N GLU A 157 -11.95 -1.73 -1.56
CA GLU A 157 -11.25 -1.37 -2.79
C GLU A 157 -11.14 -2.56 -3.76
N ARG A 158 -11.15 -2.27 -5.06
CA ARG A 158 -11.07 -3.28 -6.13
C ARG A 158 -9.64 -3.31 -6.68
N LEU A 159 -9.03 -4.50 -6.74
CA LEU A 159 -7.72 -4.70 -7.39
C LEU A 159 -7.76 -4.52 -8.92
N GLY A 160 -8.93 -4.41 -9.56
CA GLY A 160 -9.00 -4.47 -11.01
C GLY A 160 -8.57 -5.84 -11.56
N ARG A 161 -8.64 -6.02 -12.88
CA ARG A 161 -8.34 -7.29 -13.53
C ARG A 161 -6.82 -7.44 -13.70
N GLY A 162 -6.29 -8.60 -13.32
CA GLY A 162 -4.86 -8.94 -13.53
C GLY A 162 -3.92 -8.39 -12.47
N GLN A 163 -4.34 -7.44 -11.62
CA GLN A 163 -3.50 -7.01 -10.51
C GLN A 163 -3.61 -8.02 -9.36
N ARG A 164 -2.46 -8.41 -8.83
CA ARG A 164 -2.35 -9.24 -7.65
C ARG A 164 -1.59 -8.45 -6.60
N ARG A 165 -1.99 -8.60 -5.34
CA ARG A 165 -1.27 -8.03 -4.20
C ARG A 165 -0.69 -9.16 -3.37
N VAL A 166 0.52 -8.95 -2.87
CA VAL A 166 1.22 -9.93 -2.02
C VAL A 166 0.70 -9.80 -0.59
N LEU A 167 0.64 -10.92 0.14
CA LEU A 167 0.34 -10.94 1.57
C LEU A 167 1.65 -10.93 2.37
N PRO A 168 1.67 -10.33 3.57
CA PRO A 168 2.85 -10.34 4.43
C PRO A 168 3.30 -11.76 4.77
N SER A 169 4.60 -11.94 4.98
CA SER A 169 5.17 -13.26 5.27
C SER A 169 4.51 -13.94 6.49
N CYS A 170 4.35 -13.24 7.61
CA CYS A 170 3.72 -13.81 8.80
C CYS A 170 2.29 -14.33 8.53
N VAL A 171 1.52 -13.63 7.69
CA VAL A 171 0.17 -14.02 7.28
C VAL A 171 0.22 -15.29 6.44
N VAL A 172 1.09 -15.33 5.44
CA VAL A 172 1.23 -16.49 4.54
C VAL A 172 1.64 -17.72 5.35
N THR A 173 2.64 -17.58 6.23
CA THR A 173 3.10 -18.63 7.12
C THR A 173 1.98 -19.12 8.05
N ALA A 174 1.23 -18.22 8.68
CA ALA A 174 0.13 -18.59 9.55
C ALA A 174 -0.96 -19.39 8.82
N ILE A 175 -1.37 -18.95 7.63
CA ILE A 175 -2.36 -19.66 6.81
C ILE A 175 -1.81 -21.03 6.37
N ARG A 176 -0.51 -21.15 6.03
CA ARG A 176 0.10 -22.44 5.68
C ARG A 176 0.21 -23.39 6.86
N LYS A 177 0.35 -22.88 8.09
CA LYS A 177 0.33 -23.68 9.32
C LYS A 177 -1.08 -24.20 9.62
N GLU A 178 -2.10 -23.36 9.45
CA GLU A 178 -3.52 -23.75 9.65
C GLU A 178 -4.00 -24.73 8.57
N TYR A 179 -3.62 -24.47 7.32
CA TYR A 179 -4.03 -25.27 6.15
C TYR A 179 -2.81 -25.82 5.40
N PRO A 180 -2.14 -26.85 5.93
CA PRO A 180 -0.90 -27.36 5.35
C PRO A 180 -1.09 -28.06 4.00
N SER A 181 -0.05 -28.04 3.17
CA SER A 181 0.04 -28.90 1.99
C SER A 181 0.58 -30.28 2.41
N PRO A 182 -0.02 -31.40 1.97
CA PRO A 182 0.49 -32.73 2.30
C PRO A 182 1.95 -32.96 1.87
N SER A 183 2.38 -32.31 0.78
CA SER A 183 3.75 -32.39 0.28
C SER A 183 4.71 -31.37 0.91
N GLY A 184 4.20 -30.42 1.71
CA GLY A 184 4.98 -29.29 2.23
C GLY A 184 5.48 -28.30 1.17
N ARG A 185 5.27 -28.57 -0.12
CA ARG A 185 5.70 -27.71 -1.22
C ARG A 185 4.62 -26.68 -1.53
N TYR A 186 5.01 -25.41 -1.54
CA TYR A 186 4.15 -24.28 -1.90
C TYR A 186 4.72 -23.57 -3.13
N HIS A 187 3.84 -23.05 -3.96
CA HIS A 187 4.24 -22.08 -4.98
C HIS A 187 4.29 -20.70 -4.33
N GLY A 188 5.35 -19.95 -4.61
CA GLY A 188 5.45 -18.55 -4.19
C GLY A 188 4.47 -17.65 -4.93
N PHE A 189 4.57 -16.35 -4.70
CA PHE A 189 3.82 -15.37 -5.46
C PHE A 189 4.21 -15.43 -6.94
N GLN A 190 3.21 -15.27 -7.81
CA GLN A 190 3.38 -15.23 -9.26
C GLN A 190 2.56 -14.05 -9.77
N GLU A 191 3.02 -13.39 -10.82
CA GLU A 191 2.21 -12.38 -11.50
C GLU A 191 1.01 -13.04 -12.20
N ALA A 192 -0.04 -12.27 -12.51
CA ALA A 192 -1.17 -12.85 -13.24
C ALA A 192 -0.74 -13.33 -14.64
N GLU A 193 0.12 -12.56 -15.30
CA GLU A 193 0.64 -12.87 -16.64
C GLU A 193 1.42 -14.19 -16.67
N GLU A 194 2.19 -14.48 -15.62
CA GLU A 194 2.98 -15.70 -15.51
C GLU A 194 2.10 -16.95 -15.34
N VAL A 195 0.99 -16.83 -14.59
CA VAL A 195 0.03 -17.92 -14.43
C VAL A 195 -0.65 -18.24 -15.77
N PHE A 196 -1.03 -17.23 -16.54
CA PHE A 196 -1.67 -17.42 -17.84
C PHE A 196 -0.74 -17.97 -18.92
N ARG A 197 0.59 -17.84 -18.78
CA ARG A 197 1.56 -18.45 -19.71
C ARG A 197 1.81 -19.94 -19.46
N ILE A 198 1.45 -20.44 -18.27
CA ILE A 198 1.69 -21.83 -17.84
C ILE A 198 0.43 -22.70 -17.99
N MET A 199 -0.73 -22.09 -18.17
CA MET A 199 -2.00 -22.76 -18.50
C MET A 199 -2.22 -22.85 -20.00
#